data_AF-A0A524NVJ9-F1
#
_entry.id   AF-A0A524NVJ9-F1
#
_cell.length_a   1.000
_cell.length_b   1.000
_cell.length_c   1.000
_cell.angle_alpha   90.00
_cell.angle_beta   90.00
_cell.angle_gamma   90.00
#
_symmetry.space_group_name_H-M   'P 1'
#
loop_
_entity.id
_entity.type
_entity.pdbx_description
1 polymer ?
#
loop_
_entity_poly.entity_id
_entity_poly.type
_entity_poly.pdbx_seq_one_letter_code
_entity_poly.pdbx_strand_id
1 'polypeptide(L)'
;MVFNLLADNLAWLWDVIAMVIALVILLIVVKINGRIQKSGKLPTYVTRKIVHILVAPIFLLTWLLFTGTPVSRYIAMVVPLLFVVQFTAIGTGLMKDEDSVRSMSRSGDPKELLQGTLYYAIAIFAVTLFWFYIPKTGIAGGNPAAFVIIGCLAGGDGFADIIGRKFGGEKTFGIGGAKKTIAGALGMFLGSFIFSMGLIAIFSLEIASFNLVQL
;
A
#
# COMPACT_ATOMS: atom_id res chain seq x y z
N MET A 1 -9.56 -19.34 4.46
CA MET A 1 -10.31 -19.86 3.29
C MET A 1 -9.77 -19.14 2.07
N VAL A 2 -9.23 -19.87 1.09
CA VAL A 2 -8.90 -19.28 -0.21
C VAL A 2 -10.21 -19.07 -0.96
N PHE A 3 -10.58 -17.83 -1.23
CA PHE A 3 -11.82 -17.53 -1.95
C PHE A 3 -11.58 -17.80 -3.44
N ASN A 4 -12.03 -18.95 -3.96
CA ASN A 4 -11.99 -19.30 -5.38
C ASN A 4 -13.36 -19.87 -5.78
N LEU A 5 -14.08 -19.20 -6.68
CA LEU A 5 -15.39 -19.65 -7.16
C LEU A 5 -15.30 -20.57 -8.39
N LEU A 6 -14.11 -20.77 -8.95
CA LEU A 6 -13.88 -21.60 -10.13
C LEU A 6 -13.22 -22.94 -9.76
N ALA A 7 -13.36 -23.93 -10.65
CA ALA A 7 -12.65 -25.20 -10.54
C ALA A 7 -11.12 -24.98 -10.49
N ASP A 8 -10.39 -25.90 -9.85
CA ASP A 8 -8.94 -25.76 -9.63
C ASP A 8 -8.12 -25.61 -10.92
N ASN A 9 -8.55 -26.25 -12.01
CA ASN A 9 -7.92 -26.11 -13.33
C ASN A 9 -8.09 -24.70 -13.94
N LEU A 10 -9.01 -23.90 -13.40
CA LEU A 10 -9.28 -22.50 -13.77
C LEU A 10 -8.84 -21.51 -12.68
N ALA A 11 -8.04 -21.94 -11.70
CA ALA A 11 -7.55 -21.07 -10.63
C ALA A 11 -6.81 -19.82 -11.15
N TRP A 12 -6.06 -19.95 -12.25
CA TRP A 12 -5.38 -18.82 -12.90
C TRP A 12 -6.37 -17.78 -13.43
N LEU A 13 -7.54 -18.20 -13.93
CA LEU A 13 -8.57 -17.30 -14.43
C LEU A 13 -9.21 -16.54 -13.27
N TRP A 14 -9.41 -17.23 -12.15
CA TRP A 14 -9.86 -16.57 -10.92
C TRP A 14 -8.86 -15.52 -10.44
N ASP A 15 -7.56 -15.81 -10.46
CA ASP A 15 -6.52 -14.83 -10.12
C ASP A 15 -6.55 -13.58 -11.01
N VAL A 16 -6.86 -13.74 -12.31
CA VAL A 16 -7.06 -12.60 -13.23
C VAL A 16 -8.28 -11.77 -12.81
N ILE A 17 -9.38 -12.41 -12.42
CA ILE A 17 -10.57 -11.72 -11.91
C ILE A 17 -10.23 -10.97 -10.61
N ALA A 18 -9.53 -11.62 -9.68
CA ALA A 18 -9.07 -11.02 -8.43
C ALA A 18 -8.18 -9.79 -8.68
N MET A 19 -7.26 -9.86 -9.65
CA MET A 19 -6.43 -8.74 -10.07
C MET A 19 -7.25 -7.58 -10.63
N VAL A 20 -8.26 -7.84 -11.47
CA VAL A 20 -9.15 -6.79 -11.99
C VAL A 20 -9.94 -6.14 -10.87
N ILE A 21 -10.49 -6.94 -9.94
CA ILE A 21 -11.21 -6.43 -8.76
C ILE A 21 -10.27 -5.55 -7.91
N ALA A 22 -9.06 -6.02 -7.64
CA ALA A 22 -8.06 -5.27 -6.89
C ALA A 22 -7.74 -3.93 -7.55
N LEU A 23 -7.48 -3.93 -8.85
CA LEU A 23 -7.22 -2.71 -9.62
C LEU A 23 -8.40 -1.73 -9.54
N VAL A 24 -9.63 -2.21 -9.73
CA VAL A 24 -10.84 -1.37 -9.65
C VAL A 24 -11.01 -0.76 -8.26
N ILE A 25 -10.82 -1.54 -7.19
CA ILE A 25 -10.89 -1.05 -5.80
C ILE A 25 -9.87 0.07 -5.59
N LEU A 26 -8.62 -0.12 -5.99
CA LEU A 26 -7.57 0.89 -5.81
C LEU A 26 -7.84 2.16 -6.63
N LEU A 27 -8.33 2.03 -7.87
CA LEU A 27 -8.72 3.17 -8.69
C LEU A 27 -9.89 3.95 -8.07
N ILE A 28 -10.85 3.26 -7.45
CA ILE A 28 -11.96 3.90 -6.72
C ILE A 28 -11.40 4.70 -5.54
N VAL A 29 -10.46 4.14 -4.75
CA VAL A 29 -9.82 4.84 -3.63
C VAL A 29 -9.13 6.13 -4.09
N VAL A 30 -8.34 6.07 -5.16
CA VAL A 30 -7.64 7.23 -5.72
C VAL A 30 -8.65 8.30 -6.19
N LYS A 31 -9.70 7.89 -6.92
CA LYS A 31 -10.76 8.80 -7.38
C LYS A 31 -11.52 9.46 -6.23
N ILE A 32 -11.88 8.70 -5.19
CA ILE A 32 -12.55 9.23 -4.00
C ILE A 32 -11.64 10.26 -3.33
N ASN A 33 -10.35 9.97 -3.15
CA ASN A 33 -9.44 10.92 -2.53
C ASN A 33 -9.25 12.19 -3.38
N GLY A 34 -9.13 12.07 -4.71
CA GLY A 34 -9.07 13.21 -5.62
C GLY A 34 -10.31 14.13 -5.48
N ARG A 35 -11.50 13.54 -5.31
CA ARG A 35 -12.74 14.30 -5.03
C ARG A 35 -12.73 14.97 -3.65
N ILE A 36 -12.26 14.27 -2.61
CA ILE A 36 -12.14 14.84 -1.25
C ILE A 36 -11.20 16.04 -1.28
N GLN A 37 -10.06 15.92 -1.94
CA GLN A 37 -9.13 17.03 -2.07
C GLN A 37 -9.72 18.19 -2.89
N LYS A 38 -10.42 17.90 -3.99
CA LYS A 38 -11.12 18.92 -4.79
C LYS A 38 -12.17 19.68 -3.97
N SER A 39 -12.77 19.05 -2.95
CA SER A 39 -13.72 19.73 -2.06
C SER A 39 -13.09 20.79 -1.16
N GLY A 40 -11.76 20.82 -1.01
CA GLY A 40 -11.05 21.77 -0.15
C GLY A 40 -11.26 21.57 1.35
N LYS A 41 -12.03 20.55 1.77
CA LYS A 41 -12.36 20.29 3.19
C LYS A 41 -11.18 19.82 4.02
N LEU A 42 -10.16 19.24 3.39
CA LEU A 42 -8.96 18.75 4.04
C LEU A 42 -7.71 19.34 3.37
N PRO A 43 -6.66 19.69 4.13
CA PRO A 43 -5.39 20.12 3.55
C PRO A 43 -4.78 19.06 2.62
N THR A 44 -4.11 19.50 1.55
CA THR A 44 -3.44 18.61 0.57
C THR A 44 -2.49 17.60 1.22
N TYR A 45 -1.76 17.99 2.27
CA TYR A 45 -0.85 17.06 2.94
C TYR A 45 -1.61 15.92 3.65
N VAL A 46 -2.83 16.17 4.15
CA VAL A 46 -3.66 15.17 4.82
C VAL A 46 -4.22 14.20 3.78
N THR A 47 -4.82 14.69 2.70
CA THR A 47 -5.40 13.83 1.64
C THR A 47 -4.35 12.98 0.95
N ARG A 48 -3.15 13.52 0.69
CA ARG A 48 -2.00 12.73 0.21
C ARG A 48 -1.63 11.60 1.17
N LYS A 49 -1.60 11.89 2.48
CA LYS A 49 -1.23 10.89 3.49
C LYS A 49 -2.34 9.86 3.72
N ILE A 50 -3.61 10.19 3.50
CA ILE A 50 -4.71 9.22 3.49
C ILE A 50 -4.46 8.15 2.40
N VAL A 51 -4.14 8.56 1.18
CA VAL A 51 -3.84 7.60 0.09
C VAL A 51 -2.62 6.75 0.41
N HIS A 52 -1.55 7.39 0.92
CA HIS A 52 -0.33 6.70 1.36
C HIS A 52 -0.61 5.64 2.43
N ILE A 53 -1.49 5.93 3.38
CA ILE A 53 -1.82 5.03 4.49
C ILE A 53 -2.76 3.92 4.04
N LEU A 54 -3.69 4.18 3.11
CA LEU A 54 -4.78 3.24 2.78
C LEU A 54 -4.48 2.32 1.59
N VAL A 55 -3.81 2.80 0.54
CA VAL A 55 -3.71 2.06 -0.74
C VAL A 55 -3.01 0.71 -0.58
N ALA A 56 -1.84 0.67 0.07
CA ALA A 56 -1.11 -0.58 0.20
C ALA A 56 -1.78 -1.58 1.16
N PRO A 57 -2.31 -1.18 2.34
CA PRO A 57 -3.14 -2.06 3.15
C PRO A 57 -4.35 -2.62 2.40
N ILE A 58 -5.12 -1.78 1.71
CA ILE A 58 -6.28 -2.24 0.92
C ILE A 58 -5.82 -3.24 -0.14
N PHE A 59 -4.71 -3.00 -0.83
CA PHE A 59 -4.17 -3.94 -1.79
C PHE A 59 -3.83 -5.30 -1.15
N LEU A 60 -3.20 -5.31 0.02
CA LEU A 60 -2.98 -6.56 0.77
C LEU A 60 -4.28 -7.24 1.18
N LEU A 61 -5.36 -6.52 1.48
CA LEU A 61 -6.67 -7.13 1.74
C LEU A 61 -7.24 -7.80 0.48
N THR A 62 -6.97 -7.24 -0.70
CA THR A 62 -7.40 -7.89 -1.95
C THR A 62 -6.62 -9.17 -2.23
N TRP A 63 -5.48 -9.38 -1.58
CA TRP A 63 -4.72 -10.62 -1.73
C TRP A 63 -5.54 -11.85 -1.28
N LEU A 64 -6.47 -11.69 -0.33
CA LEU A 64 -7.43 -12.72 0.13
C LEU A 64 -8.30 -13.31 -1.01
N LEU A 65 -8.41 -12.59 -2.14
CA LEU A 65 -9.15 -13.02 -3.31
C LEU A 65 -8.34 -13.94 -4.22
N PHE A 66 -7.02 -13.97 -4.10
CA PHE A 66 -6.17 -14.77 -4.98
C PHE A 66 -6.13 -16.22 -4.51
N THR A 67 -5.98 -17.14 -5.47
CA THR A 67 -6.00 -18.58 -5.23
C THR A 67 -4.77 -19.13 -4.49
N GLY A 68 -3.73 -18.31 -4.27
CA GLY A 68 -2.51 -18.72 -3.58
C GLY A 68 -1.65 -19.72 -4.37
N THR A 69 -1.89 -19.89 -5.67
CA THR A 69 -1.04 -20.72 -6.54
C THR A 69 0.31 -20.03 -6.82
N PRO A 70 1.33 -20.76 -7.30
CA PRO A 70 2.61 -20.14 -7.69
C PRO A 70 2.46 -19.02 -8.72
N VAL A 71 1.40 -19.05 -9.53
CA VAL A 71 1.13 -18.05 -10.57
C VAL A 71 0.49 -16.78 -9.99
N SER A 72 -0.24 -16.89 -8.87
CA SER A 72 -0.99 -15.78 -8.26
C SER A 72 -0.12 -14.54 -8.00
N ARG A 73 1.13 -14.72 -7.57
CA ARG A 73 2.06 -13.60 -7.33
C ARG A 73 2.34 -12.78 -8.60
N TYR A 74 2.49 -13.44 -9.74
CA TYR A 74 2.84 -12.80 -11.01
C TYR A 74 1.64 -12.07 -11.60
N ILE A 75 0.45 -12.58 -11.34
CA ILE A 75 -0.80 -11.90 -11.69
C ILE A 75 -1.02 -10.71 -10.75
N ALA A 76 -0.87 -10.89 -9.44
CA ALA A 76 -1.06 -9.82 -8.44
C ALA A 76 -0.09 -8.64 -8.65
N MET A 77 1.18 -8.89 -9.00
CA MET A 77 2.16 -7.82 -9.21
C MET A 77 1.84 -6.92 -10.40
N VAL A 78 0.98 -7.34 -11.32
CA VAL A 78 0.52 -6.50 -12.44
C VAL A 78 -0.17 -5.24 -11.91
N VAL A 79 -0.90 -5.32 -10.78
CA VAL A 79 -1.59 -4.17 -10.19
C VAL A 79 -0.63 -3.04 -9.85
N PRO A 80 0.37 -3.20 -8.95
CA PRO A 80 1.33 -2.14 -8.67
C PRO A 80 2.20 -1.79 -9.87
N LEU A 81 2.49 -2.73 -10.79
CA LEU A 81 3.21 -2.43 -12.03
C LEU A 81 2.45 -1.44 -12.92
N LEU A 82 1.13 -1.59 -13.05
CA LEU A 82 0.30 -0.64 -13.78
C LEU A 82 0.35 0.77 -13.16
N PHE A 83 0.37 0.88 -11.83
CA PHE A 83 0.56 2.17 -11.15
C PHE A 83 1.96 2.75 -11.38
N VAL A 84 3.02 1.92 -11.38
CA VAL A 84 4.38 2.36 -11.73
C VAL A 84 4.41 2.95 -13.14
N VAL A 85 3.82 2.26 -14.12
CA VAL A 85 3.72 2.72 -15.51
C VAL A 85 2.88 4.01 -15.58
N GLN A 86 1.73 4.05 -14.92
CA GLN A 86 0.84 5.22 -14.90
C GLN A 86 1.56 6.45 -14.33
N PHE A 87 2.20 6.34 -13.17
CA PHE A 87 2.89 7.46 -12.52
C PHE A 87 4.09 7.93 -13.34
N THR A 88 4.81 7.00 -13.98
CA THR A 88 5.89 7.34 -14.91
C THR A 88 5.35 8.10 -16.11
N ALA A 89 4.28 7.62 -16.74
CA ALA A 89 3.66 8.27 -17.89
C ALA A 89 3.13 9.67 -17.56
N ILE A 90 2.49 9.85 -16.40
CA ILE A 90 2.00 11.16 -15.94
C ILE A 90 3.16 12.10 -15.64
N GLY A 91 4.14 11.65 -14.87
CA GLY A 91 5.26 12.48 -14.45
C GLY A 91 6.21 12.88 -15.57
N THR A 92 6.31 12.07 -16.63
CA THR A 92 7.06 12.40 -17.86
C THR A 92 6.25 13.20 -18.88
N GLY A 93 4.94 13.40 -18.64
CA GLY A 93 4.04 14.15 -19.53
C GLY A 93 3.46 13.34 -20.70
N LEU A 94 3.68 12.02 -20.75
CA LEU A 94 3.11 11.11 -21.75
C LEU A 94 1.61 10.87 -21.54
N MET A 95 1.10 11.08 -20.32
CA MET A 95 -0.31 10.92 -19.96
C MET A 95 -0.79 12.12 -19.12
N LYS A 96 -2.04 12.54 -19.32
CA LYS A 96 -2.70 13.56 -18.48
C LYS A 96 -3.75 12.90 -17.60
N ASP A 97 -3.59 13.04 -16.29
CA ASP A 97 -4.55 12.55 -15.29
C ASP A 97 -4.54 13.52 -14.09
N GLU A 98 -5.49 14.45 -14.11
CA GLU A 98 -5.57 15.47 -13.06
C GLU A 98 -5.98 14.90 -11.71
N ASP A 99 -6.80 13.85 -11.66
CA ASP A 99 -7.27 13.27 -10.40
C ASP A 99 -6.09 12.62 -9.67
N SER A 100 -5.24 11.89 -10.40
CA SER A 100 -4.00 11.31 -9.87
C SER A 100 -3.01 12.38 -9.42
N VAL A 101 -2.78 13.41 -10.24
CA VAL A 101 -1.87 14.52 -9.90
C VAL A 101 -2.33 15.24 -8.65
N ARG A 102 -3.60 15.63 -8.59
CA ARG A 102 -4.17 16.27 -7.40
C ARG A 102 -3.96 15.37 -6.20
N SER A 103 -4.41 14.12 -6.28
CA SER A 103 -4.42 13.18 -5.14
C SER A 103 -3.03 12.93 -4.54
N MET A 104 -1.95 13.06 -5.33
CA MET A 104 -0.61 12.61 -4.94
C MET A 104 0.50 13.68 -5.05
N SER A 105 0.24 14.86 -5.60
CA SER A 105 1.20 15.98 -5.71
C SER A 105 0.98 17.06 -4.63
N ARG A 106 2.05 17.68 -4.14
CA ARG A 106 2.02 18.75 -3.11
C ARG A 106 1.69 20.07 -3.78
N SER A 107 2.38 20.37 -4.87
CA SER A 107 2.23 21.61 -5.63
C SER A 107 1.20 21.51 -6.75
N GLY A 108 0.81 20.29 -7.14
CA GLY A 108 0.06 20.06 -8.37
C GLY A 108 0.95 19.86 -9.59
N ASP A 109 2.28 19.90 -9.44
CA ASP A 109 3.21 19.50 -10.51
C ASP A 109 3.15 17.97 -10.72
N PRO A 110 2.83 17.49 -11.94
CA PRO A 110 2.85 16.07 -12.27
C PRO A 110 4.22 15.40 -12.03
N LYS A 111 5.33 16.13 -12.16
CA LYS A 111 6.68 15.58 -11.97
C LYS A 111 6.91 15.07 -10.53
N GLU A 112 6.17 15.57 -9.55
CA GLU A 112 6.24 15.04 -8.18
C GLU A 112 5.84 13.57 -8.08
N LEU A 113 5.04 13.05 -9.03
CA LEU A 113 4.67 11.63 -9.04
C LEU A 113 5.88 10.73 -9.27
N LEU A 114 6.93 11.21 -9.94
CA LEU A 114 8.18 10.46 -10.16
C LEU A 114 9.05 10.34 -8.89
N GLN A 115 8.67 11.02 -7.80
CA GLN A 115 9.42 11.00 -6.55
C GLN A 115 8.85 9.94 -5.61
N GLY A 116 8.49 10.33 -4.37
CA GLY A 116 8.02 9.40 -3.35
C GLY A 116 6.84 8.52 -3.79
N THR A 117 5.95 9.03 -4.63
CA THR A 117 4.78 8.28 -5.14
C THR A 117 5.19 7.10 -6.02
N LEU A 118 6.09 7.32 -6.99
CA LEU A 118 6.62 6.25 -7.85
C LEU A 118 7.44 5.25 -7.03
N TYR A 119 8.32 5.71 -6.15
CA TYR A 119 9.12 4.81 -5.29
C TYR A 119 8.24 3.94 -4.38
N TYR A 120 7.13 4.50 -3.89
CA TYR A 120 6.16 3.75 -3.10
C TYR A 120 5.49 2.64 -3.94
N ALA A 121 5.06 2.94 -5.16
CA ALA A 121 4.50 1.93 -6.07
C ALA A 121 5.52 0.83 -6.44
N ILE A 122 6.78 1.20 -6.68
CA ILE A 122 7.88 0.26 -6.92
C ILE A 122 8.12 -0.64 -5.69
N ALA A 123 8.08 -0.07 -4.49
CA ALA A 123 8.21 -0.84 -3.25
C ALA A 123 7.09 -1.87 -3.11
N ILE A 124 5.83 -1.50 -3.36
CA ILE A 124 4.70 -2.45 -3.36
C ILE A 124 4.91 -3.52 -4.43
N PHE A 125 5.32 -3.16 -5.64
CA PHE A 125 5.62 -4.11 -6.71
C PHE A 125 6.68 -5.14 -6.26
N ALA A 126 7.79 -4.68 -5.70
CA ALA A 126 8.85 -5.55 -5.17
C ALA A 126 8.34 -6.44 -4.03
N VAL A 127 7.58 -5.88 -3.07
CA VAL A 127 6.96 -6.63 -1.98
C VAL A 127 6.03 -7.72 -2.52
N THR A 128 5.24 -7.40 -3.53
CA THR A 128 4.32 -8.36 -4.18
C THR A 128 5.07 -9.47 -4.89
N LEU A 129 6.19 -9.17 -5.54
CA LEU A 129 6.95 -10.18 -6.27
C LEU A 129 7.70 -11.15 -5.34
N PHE A 130 8.38 -10.61 -4.32
CA PHE A 130 9.32 -11.36 -3.49
C PHE A 130 8.69 -11.90 -2.19
N TRP A 131 7.70 -11.19 -1.63
CA TRP A 131 7.07 -11.52 -0.35
C TRP A 131 5.55 -11.73 -0.48
N PHE A 132 5.05 -12.11 -1.67
CA PHE A 132 3.65 -12.49 -1.83
C PHE A 132 3.25 -13.52 -0.76
N TYR A 133 2.12 -13.28 -0.10
CA TYR A 133 1.62 -14.19 0.91
C TYR A 133 1.12 -15.47 0.20
N ILE A 134 1.45 -16.65 0.72
CA ILE A 134 1.06 -17.91 0.06
C ILE A 134 0.28 -18.77 1.02
N PRO A 135 -1.01 -19.04 0.74
CA PRO A 135 -1.52 -20.34 1.10
C PRO A 135 -2.55 -20.91 0.10
N LYS A 136 -2.33 -22.18 -0.29
CA LYS A 136 -3.39 -23.08 -0.79
C LYS A 136 -3.54 -24.31 0.14
N THR A 137 -3.44 -24.09 1.46
CA THR A 137 -3.43 -25.05 2.60
C THR A 137 -2.11 -25.81 2.88
N GLY A 138 -0.95 -25.20 3.16
CA GLY A 138 -0.79 -24.07 4.06
C GLY A 138 0.60 -23.96 4.72
N ILE A 139 0.68 -22.95 5.58
CA ILE A 139 1.43 -22.78 6.85
C ILE A 139 2.97 -22.82 6.82
N ALA A 140 3.61 -23.85 6.27
CA ALA A 140 5.08 -24.00 6.42
C ALA A 140 5.88 -22.91 5.69
N GLY A 141 5.26 -22.17 4.76
CA GLY A 141 5.86 -21.06 4.02
C GLY A 141 5.06 -19.76 4.03
N GLY A 142 4.02 -19.66 4.88
CA GLY A 142 3.25 -18.42 5.01
C GLY A 142 4.12 -17.34 5.66
N ASN A 143 4.49 -16.32 4.89
CA ASN A 143 5.40 -15.28 5.36
C ASN A 143 4.66 -13.97 5.64
N PRO A 144 4.51 -13.53 6.91
CA PRO A 144 3.87 -12.26 7.23
C PRO A 144 4.74 -11.03 6.88
N ALA A 145 5.96 -11.22 6.34
CA ALA A 145 6.89 -10.13 6.06
C ALA A 145 6.28 -9.04 5.17
N ALA A 146 5.50 -9.39 4.14
CA ALA A 146 4.84 -8.36 3.33
C ALA A 146 3.90 -7.47 4.17
N PHE A 147 3.14 -8.05 5.10
CA PHE A 147 2.23 -7.32 5.98
C PHE A 147 2.99 -6.39 6.94
N VAL A 148 4.15 -6.83 7.45
CA VAL A 148 5.04 -6.00 8.27
C VAL A 148 5.66 -4.88 7.44
N ILE A 149 6.24 -5.20 6.28
CA ILE A 149 6.90 -4.22 5.41
C ILE A 149 5.89 -3.13 4.99
N ILE A 150 4.70 -3.53 4.55
CA ILE A 150 3.63 -2.59 4.19
C ILE A 150 3.09 -1.87 5.43
N GLY A 151 2.99 -2.51 6.58
CA GLY A 151 2.60 -1.86 7.84
C GLY A 151 3.56 -0.72 8.21
N CYS A 152 4.87 -0.98 8.13
CA CYS A 152 5.91 0.03 8.31
C CYS A 152 5.85 1.13 7.24
N LEU A 153 5.70 0.75 5.97
CA LEU A 153 5.72 1.69 4.84
C LEU A 153 4.46 2.58 4.79
N ALA A 154 3.27 2.01 5.00
CA ALA A 154 2.01 2.74 4.94
C ALA A 154 1.69 3.42 6.28
N GLY A 155 1.66 2.64 7.36
CA GLY A 155 1.32 3.13 8.69
C GLY A 155 2.43 3.99 9.28
N GLY A 156 3.66 3.46 9.31
CA GLY A 156 4.81 4.17 9.85
C GLY A 156 5.10 5.49 9.15
N ASP A 157 5.45 5.48 7.85
CA ASP A 157 5.79 6.72 7.12
C ASP A 157 4.61 7.69 7.03
N GLY A 158 3.39 7.15 6.98
CA GLY A 158 2.15 7.94 7.05
C GLY A 158 2.06 8.73 8.35
N PHE A 159 2.13 8.04 9.49
CA PHE A 159 1.98 8.64 10.81
C PHE A 159 3.18 9.51 11.21
N ALA A 160 4.38 9.15 10.78
CA ALA A 160 5.60 9.92 11.05
C ALA A 160 5.48 11.37 10.56
N ASP A 161 4.97 11.58 9.34
CA ASP A 161 4.79 12.91 8.77
C ASP A 161 3.63 13.67 9.45
N ILE A 162 2.49 13.00 9.71
CA ILE A 162 1.32 13.64 10.36
C ILE A 162 1.67 14.09 11.79
N ILE A 163 2.20 13.17 12.61
CA ILE A 163 2.54 13.43 14.01
C ILE A 163 3.75 14.36 14.09
N GLY A 164 4.75 14.16 13.23
CA GLY A 164 5.93 15.00 13.18
C GLY A 164 5.61 16.46 12.87
N ARG A 165 4.69 16.73 11.95
CA ARG A 165 4.23 18.11 11.65
C ARG A 165 3.39 18.71 12.76
N LYS A 166 2.52 17.92 13.37
CA LYS A 166 1.56 18.42 14.38
C LYS A 166 2.20 18.63 15.75
N PHE A 167 3.14 17.77 16.15
CA PHE A 167 3.68 17.71 17.52
C PHE A 167 5.20 17.77 17.60
N GLY A 168 5.91 17.86 16.47
CA GLY A 168 7.38 17.77 16.43
C GLY A 168 8.14 18.98 16.94
N GLY A 169 7.50 20.16 16.99
CA GLY A 169 8.16 21.41 17.39
C GLY A 169 9.37 21.77 16.52
N GLU A 170 10.25 22.63 17.05
CA GLU A 170 11.42 23.14 16.32
C GLU A 170 12.66 22.24 16.43
N LYS A 171 12.71 21.38 17.44
CA LYS A 171 13.84 20.47 17.67
C LYS A 171 13.83 19.35 16.63
N THR A 172 14.70 19.48 15.64
CA THR A 172 14.84 18.50 14.55
C THR A 172 16.21 17.86 14.57
N PHE A 173 16.27 16.62 14.07
CA PHE A 173 17.50 15.87 13.85
C PHE A 173 17.41 15.15 12.50
N GLY A 174 18.55 14.75 11.95
CA GLY A 174 18.59 13.95 10.74
C GLY A 174 19.93 14.06 10.02
N ILE A 175 20.20 13.06 9.18
CA ILE A 175 21.42 12.98 8.37
C ILE A 175 21.14 13.69 7.04
N GLY A 176 22.14 14.41 6.51
CA GLY A 176 22.04 15.02 5.18
C GLY A 176 20.96 16.11 5.05
N GLY A 177 20.68 16.85 6.11
CA GLY A 177 19.71 17.95 6.10
C GLY A 177 18.23 17.52 6.25
N ALA A 178 17.96 16.23 6.48
CA ALA A 178 16.62 15.77 6.81
C ALA A 178 16.13 16.37 8.14
N LYS A 179 14.92 16.91 8.16
CA LYS A 179 14.27 17.42 9.38
C LYS A 179 13.32 16.37 9.94
N LYS A 180 13.79 15.56 10.89
CA LYS A 180 13.00 14.57 11.64
C LYS A 180 12.80 15.05 13.07
N THR A 181 11.72 14.65 13.71
CA THR A 181 11.41 15.02 15.10
C THR A 181 11.20 13.78 15.95
N ILE A 182 11.37 13.89 17.27
CA ILE A 182 11.14 12.76 18.18
C ILE A 182 9.66 12.33 18.10
N ALA A 183 8.74 13.29 18.04
CA ALA A 183 7.32 13.01 17.83
C ALA A 183 7.07 12.24 16.53
N GLY A 184 7.73 12.62 15.42
CA GLY A 184 7.63 11.89 14.16
C GLY A 184 8.21 10.48 14.24
N ALA A 185 9.31 10.28 14.96
CA ALA A 185 9.89 8.95 15.19
C ALA A 185 9.00 8.05 16.05
N LEU A 186 8.37 8.61 17.10
CA LEU A 186 7.34 7.90 17.88
C LEU A 186 6.12 7.57 17.01
N GLY A 187 5.71 8.50 16.14
CA GLY A 187 4.64 8.28 15.16
C GLY A 187 4.97 7.17 14.18
N MET A 188 6.21 7.11 13.67
CA MET A 188 6.71 6.02 12.83
C MET A 188 6.59 4.69 13.57
N PHE A 189 7.10 4.61 14.80
CA PHE A 189 7.09 3.38 15.59
C PHE A 189 5.66 2.89 15.86
N LEU A 190 4.80 3.76 16.40
CA LEU A 190 3.41 3.42 16.72
C LEU A 190 2.60 3.09 15.47
N GLY A 191 2.74 3.88 14.41
CA GLY A 191 2.07 3.63 13.13
C GLY A 191 2.49 2.29 12.51
N SER A 192 3.80 2.01 12.51
CA SER A 192 4.34 0.73 12.03
C SER A 192 3.80 -0.44 12.86
N PHE A 193 3.82 -0.32 14.18
CA PHE A 193 3.36 -1.36 15.09
C PHE A 193 1.86 -1.64 14.90
N ILE A 194 1.01 -0.61 14.97
CA ILE A 194 -0.45 -0.77 14.86
C ILE A 194 -0.84 -1.34 13.50
N PHE A 195 -0.30 -0.81 12.40
CA PHE A 195 -0.66 -1.29 11.07
C PHE A 195 -0.11 -2.69 10.81
N SER A 196 1.12 -2.99 11.22
CA SER A 196 1.68 -4.33 11.08
C SER A 196 0.85 -5.34 11.89
N MET A 197 0.52 -5.05 13.15
CA MET A 197 -0.31 -5.92 13.97
C MET A 197 -1.70 -6.12 13.38
N GLY A 198 -2.36 -5.06 12.90
CA GLY A 198 -3.67 -5.16 12.26
C GLY A 198 -3.63 -5.99 10.97
N LEU A 199 -2.62 -5.77 10.13
CA LEU A 199 -2.43 -6.51 8.88
C LEU A 199 -2.07 -7.98 9.12
N ILE A 200 -1.20 -8.26 10.09
CA ILE A 200 -0.88 -9.63 10.52
C ILE A 200 -2.13 -10.31 11.11
N ALA A 201 -2.96 -9.58 11.87
CA ALA A 201 -4.19 -10.15 12.40
C ALA A 201 -5.13 -10.60 11.28
N ILE A 202 -5.24 -9.82 10.20
CA ILE A 202 -6.01 -10.21 9.02
C ILE A 202 -5.39 -11.42 8.33
N PHE A 203 -4.07 -11.44 8.17
CA PHE A 203 -3.34 -12.61 7.66
C PHE A 203 -3.58 -13.88 8.51
N SER A 204 -3.67 -13.74 9.83
CA SER A 204 -3.96 -14.86 10.74
C SER A 204 -5.37 -15.45 10.56
N LEU A 205 -6.35 -14.63 10.16
CA LEU A 205 -7.71 -15.11 9.88
C LEU A 205 -7.73 -16.08 8.70
N GLU A 206 -6.80 -15.93 7.76
CA GLU A 206 -6.70 -16.80 6.61
C GLU A 206 -5.85 -18.04 6.88
N ILE A 207 -4.89 -17.94 7.81
CA ILE A 207 -3.97 -19.01 8.19
C ILE A 207 -4.30 -19.53 9.58
N ALA A 208 -5.13 -20.57 9.63
CA ALA A 208 -5.67 -21.15 10.87
C ALA A 208 -4.63 -21.60 11.93
N SER A 209 -3.38 -21.83 11.53
CA SER A 209 -2.30 -22.22 12.46
C SER A 209 -1.42 -21.06 12.92
N PHE A 210 -1.58 -19.88 12.32
CA PHE A 210 -0.77 -18.73 12.66
C PHE A 210 -1.32 -18.12 13.95
N ASN A 211 -0.62 -18.34 15.06
CA ASN A 211 -1.05 -17.88 16.37
C ASN A 211 -0.42 -16.54 16.71
N LEU A 212 -1.22 -15.47 16.70
CA LEU A 212 -0.81 -14.12 17.08
C LEU A 212 -0.25 -14.02 18.51
N VAL A 213 -0.67 -14.91 19.42
CA VAL A 213 -0.30 -14.90 20.84
C VAL A 213 1.07 -15.57 21.08
N GLN A 214 1.54 -16.39 20.14
CA GLN A 214 2.83 -17.11 20.23
C GLN A 214 3.95 -16.42 19.44
N LEU A 215 3.71 -15.19 18.98
CA LEU A 215 4.61 -14.37 18.16
C LEU A 215 5.66 -13.65 19.02
#